data_AF-A0A699L8B2-F1
#
_entry.id   AF-A0A699L8B2-F1
#
_cell.length_a   1.000
_cell.length_b   1.000
_cell.length_c   1.000
_cell.angle_alpha   90.00
_cell.angle_beta   90.00
_cell.angle_gamma   90.00
#
_symmetry.space_group_name_H-M   'P 1'
#
loop_
_entity.id
_entity.type
_entity.pdbx_description
1 polymer ?
#
loop_
_entity_poly.entity_id
_entity_poly.type
_entity_poly.pdbx_seq_one_letter_code
_entity_poly.pdbx_strand_id
1 'polypeptide(L)'
;MQMAPTQTHLSTSRRTETCDPHHNISLWVDTYETHVSPKTIQSSLAPQLDTRLTNNPDYNSQESLESPRDSEKSVSHKLQRRLAQNREAARKSRLKKKAYVQQLELGRLKLAKLEHEIEKTRQQDAYMDLSNRVQGLLLGNINSDGVVNHYDELFRMKADAAKVDAFNLLFGSWKSPVERLFQWLGGFRPSEILYILMPQFEPLTDTQIVNLSKLRHTCRQAEDALTQGIDKLHQTLSQSLAVINTEEGGNYDTYMSATIEGLEALENFLNQADHLRHRTLQQMSRILTMPQAAKGLLA
;
A
#
# COMPACT_ATOMS: atom_id res chain seq x y z
N MET A 1 9.64 67.65 -33.94
CA MET A 1 9.69 67.63 -32.47
C MET A 1 8.64 66.64 -32.02
N GLN A 2 9.04 65.48 -31.48
CA GLN A 2 8.27 64.51 -30.65
C GLN A 2 6.95 63.92 -31.25
N MET A 3 6.46 62.73 -30.91
CA MET A 3 6.97 61.46 -30.38
C MET A 3 5.77 60.47 -30.51
N ALA A 4 6.05 59.26 -31.02
CA ALA A 4 5.49 57.95 -30.65
C ALA A 4 3.96 57.63 -30.74
N PRO A 5 3.61 56.32 -30.86
CA PRO A 5 2.34 55.83 -31.40
C PRO A 5 1.47 55.00 -30.42
N THR A 6 0.23 54.73 -30.88
CA THR A 6 -0.66 53.56 -30.66
C THR A 6 -0.79 52.95 -29.25
N GLN A 7 -1.95 53.18 -28.62
CA GLN A 7 -2.44 52.39 -27.48
C GLN A 7 -3.26 51.19 -27.96
N THR A 8 -2.88 49.99 -27.51
CA THR A 8 -3.66 48.75 -27.64
C THR A 8 -4.16 48.36 -26.24
N HIS A 9 -5.48 48.18 -26.08
CA HIS A 9 -6.10 47.88 -24.80
C HIS A 9 -5.87 46.44 -24.35
N LEU A 10 -5.56 46.31 -23.05
CA LEU A 10 -5.34 45.07 -22.28
C LEU A 10 -6.56 44.13 -22.28
N SER A 11 -6.26 42.83 -22.41
CA SER A 11 -7.17 41.71 -22.17
C SER A 11 -7.22 41.34 -20.69
N THR A 12 -8.42 41.27 -20.10
CA THR A 12 -8.63 40.71 -18.76
C THR A 12 -8.78 39.20 -18.85
N SER A 13 -7.71 38.46 -18.50
CA SER A 13 -7.74 37.00 -18.38
C SER A 13 -8.27 36.59 -17.00
N ARG A 14 -9.24 35.68 -17.01
CA ARG A 14 -10.00 35.19 -15.87
C ARG A 14 -9.10 34.24 -15.04
N ARG A 15 -8.97 34.49 -13.73
CA ARG A 15 -8.31 33.60 -12.75
C ARG A 15 -8.85 32.18 -12.88
N THR A 16 -7.97 31.23 -13.16
CA THR A 16 -8.18 29.81 -12.90
C THR A 16 -7.68 29.51 -11.49
N GLU A 17 -8.58 29.02 -10.64
CA GLU A 17 -8.27 28.44 -9.34
C GLU A 17 -7.24 27.31 -9.51
N THR A 18 -6.16 27.40 -8.74
CA THR A 18 -5.10 26.40 -8.68
C THR A 18 -5.64 25.16 -7.96
N CYS A 19 -5.65 24.03 -8.67
CA CYS A 19 -5.86 22.71 -8.11
C CYS A 19 -4.67 22.37 -7.19
N ASP A 20 -4.97 22.05 -5.93
CA ASP A 20 -4.01 21.68 -4.90
C ASP A 20 -3.60 20.20 -5.09
N PRO A 21 -2.31 19.83 -5.26
CA PRO A 21 -1.91 18.47 -5.65
C PRO A 21 -2.10 17.41 -4.55
N HIS A 22 -2.46 17.84 -3.33
CA HIS A 22 -2.43 16.98 -2.15
C HIS A 22 -3.73 16.21 -1.86
N HIS A 23 -4.81 16.48 -2.60
CA HIS A 23 -6.12 15.89 -2.27
C HIS A 23 -6.33 14.44 -2.73
N ASN A 24 -5.47 13.91 -3.62
CA ASN A 24 -5.69 12.55 -4.17
C ASN A 24 -4.93 11.45 -3.39
N ILE A 25 -3.95 11.81 -2.56
CA ILE A 25 -3.16 10.83 -1.78
C ILE A 25 -3.97 10.31 -0.58
N SER A 26 -4.86 11.12 0.01
CA SER A 26 -5.63 10.73 1.21
C SER A 26 -6.60 9.57 0.95
N LEU A 27 -7.20 9.49 -0.24
CA LEU A 27 -8.21 8.47 -0.54
C LEU A 27 -7.62 7.04 -0.54
N TRP A 28 -6.37 6.90 -0.95
CA TRP A 28 -5.66 5.63 -0.95
C TRP A 28 -5.14 5.26 0.45
N VAL A 29 -4.92 6.26 1.32
CA VAL A 29 -4.55 6.08 2.73
C VAL A 29 -5.67 5.50 3.57
N ASP A 30 -6.86 6.06 3.40
CA ASP A 30 -8.01 5.68 4.21
C ASP A 30 -8.53 4.27 3.89
N THR A 31 -8.24 3.77 2.68
CA THR A 31 -8.63 2.42 2.23
C THR A 31 -7.77 1.32 2.87
N TYR A 32 -6.53 1.61 3.28
CA TYR A 32 -5.67 0.61 3.94
C TYR A 32 -5.74 0.63 5.48
N GLU A 33 -6.03 1.79 6.09
CA GLU A 33 -6.19 1.86 7.55
C GLU A 33 -7.51 1.23 8.04
N THR A 34 -8.53 1.14 7.18
CA THR A 34 -9.82 0.53 7.54
C THR A 34 -9.78 -0.99 7.73
N HIS A 35 -8.69 -1.66 7.35
CA HIS A 35 -8.56 -3.12 7.50
C HIS A 35 -7.75 -3.58 8.71
N VAL A 36 -7.29 -2.68 9.58
CA VAL A 36 -6.59 -3.03 10.82
C VAL A 36 -7.25 -2.35 12.02
N SER A 37 -8.46 -2.81 12.38
CA SER A 37 -9.01 -2.63 13.72
C SER A 37 -9.90 -3.81 14.12
N PRO A 38 -9.61 -4.50 15.24
CA PRO A 38 -10.46 -5.57 15.74
C PRO A 38 -11.59 -5.01 16.64
N LYS A 39 -12.83 -5.46 16.34
CA LYS A 39 -14.10 -5.32 17.10
C LYS A 39 -14.90 -4.04 16.75
N THR A 40 -16.23 -4.08 16.52
CA THR A 40 -17.27 -4.89 17.16
C THR A 40 -18.43 -5.07 16.17
N ILE A 41 -18.80 -6.31 15.84
CA ILE A 41 -20.11 -6.58 15.21
C ILE A 41 -21.16 -6.35 16.29
N GLN A 42 -21.79 -5.18 16.27
CA GLN A 42 -22.97 -4.91 17.07
C GLN A 42 -24.14 -5.64 16.42
N SER A 43 -24.36 -6.89 16.86
CA SER A 43 -25.55 -7.66 16.53
C SER A 43 -26.75 -7.00 17.22
N SER A 44 -27.51 -6.21 16.48
CA SER A 44 -28.83 -5.74 16.90
C SER A 44 -29.84 -6.87 16.75
N LEU A 45 -29.91 -7.75 17.73
CA LEU A 45 -31.12 -8.53 18.03
C LEU A 45 -31.44 -8.37 19.51
N ALA A 46 -32.19 -7.31 19.81
CA ALA A 46 -33.00 -7.27 21.02
C ALA A 46 -34.31 -8.04 20.76
N PRO A 47 -34.80 -8.88 21.68
CA PRO A 47 -36.13 -9.45 21.61
C PRO A 47 -37.17 -8.50 22.26
N GLN A 48 -38.45 -8.75 21.96
CA GLN A 48 -39.68 -8.20 22.58
C GLN A 48 -40.26 -6.99 21.84
N LEU A 49 -41.58 -6.86 21.63
CA LEU A 49 -42.75 -7.63 22.04
C LEU A 49 -43.85 -7.19 21.05
N ASP A 50 -44.45 -8.10 20.28
CA ASP A 50 -45.63 -7.73 19.48
C ASP A 50 -46.83 -8.60 19.84
N THR A 51 -47.74 -7.93 20.53
CA THR A 51 -49.02 -8.42 20.99
C THR A 51 -49.97 -8.40 19.80
N ARG A 52 -50.19 -9.54 19.12
CA ARG A 52 -51.33 -9.68 18.20
C ARG A 52 -52.01 -11.04 18.36
N LEU A 53 -53.10 -10.99 19.11
CA LEU A 53 -54.22 -11.92 19.02
C LEU A 53 -54.69 -12.00 17.57
N THR A 54 -54.61 -13.19 16.97
CA THR A 54 -55.50 -13.56 15.88
C THR A 54 -56.03 -14.96 16.16
N ASN A 55 -57.21 -14.99 16.75
CA ASN A 55 -58.09 -16.16 16.72
C ASN A 55 -58.43 -16.46 15.26
N ASN A 56 -58.26 -17.70 14.83
CA ASN A 56 -59.19 -18.29 13.87
C ASN A 56 -59.25 -19.81 14.08
N PRO A 57 -60.45 -20.41 14.25
CA PRO A 57 -60.60 -21.83 14.45
C PRO A 57 -60.94 -22.51 13.13
N ASP A 58 -59.97 -23.17 12.50
CA ASP A 58 -60.29 -24.10 11.42
C ASP A 58 -60.59 -25.47 12.00
N TYR A 59 -61.89 -25.70 12.17
CA TYR A 59 -62.53 -27.00 12.32
C TYR A 59 -62.05 -27.92 11.18
N ASN A 60 -61.37 -29.01 11.53
CA ASN A 60 -61.34 -30.18 10.68
C ASN A 60 -61.56 -31.43 11.55
N SER A 61 -62.83 -31.81 11.66
CA SER A 61 -63.26 -33.02 12.35
C SER A 61 -63.18 -34.20 11.39
N GLN A 62 -62.21 -35.09 11.58
CA GLN A 62 -62.36 -36.48 11.21
C GLN A 62 -61.48 -37.35 12.12
N GLU A 63 -61.98 -37.61 13.32
CA GLU A 63 -61.44 -38.62 14.23
C GLU A 63 -62.21 -39.92 14.00
N SER A 64 -61.51 -40.90 13.42
CA SER A 64 -61.91 -42.31 13.44
C SER A 64 -61.69 -42.85 14.85
N LEU A 65 -62.72 -43.44 15.44
CA LEU A 65 -62.71 -44.04 16.77
C LEU A 65 -61.51 -44.97 16.99
N GLU A 66 -60.67 -44.68 18.00
CA GLU A 66 -59.89 -45.70 18.71
C GLU A 66 -59.59 -45.26 20.18
N SER A 67 -59.52 -46.26 21.07
CA SER A 67 -59.69 -46.17 22.53
C SER A 67 -58.60 -45.39 23.32
N PRO A 68 -58.91 -44.63 24.41
CA PRO A 68 -58.05 -43.50 24.86
C PRO A 68 -57.04 -43.70 26.01
N ARG A 69 -56.76 -44.90 26.56
CA ARG A 69 -55.99 -44.99 27.83
C ARG A 69 -54.56 -45.55 27.78
N ASP A 70 -54.17 -46.22 26.69
CA ASP A 70 -52.81 -46.78 26.55
C ASP A 70 -51.92 -46.00 25.56
N SER A 71 -52.51 -45.18 24.69
CA SER A 71 -51.80 -44.37 23.69
C SER A 71 -51.14 -43.13 24.29
N GLU A 72 -51.77 -42.44 25.24
CA GLU A 72 -51.22 -41.21 25.87
C GLU A 72 -49.94 -41.46 26.67
N LYS A 73 -49.88 -42.56 27.44
CA LYS A 73 -48.67 -42.95 28.20
C LYS A 73 -47.52 -43.31 27.26
N SER A 74 -47.81 -43.97 26.14
CA SER A 74 -46.85 -44.32 25.10
C SER A 74 -46.29 -43.08 24.39
N VAL A 75 -47.15 -42.12 24.04
CA VAL A 75 -46.77 -40.84 23.42
C VAL A 75 -45.93 -39.99 24.39
N SER A 76 -46.30 -39.91 25.67
CA SER A 76 -45.53 -39.20 26.71
C SER A 76 -44.13 -39.80 26.92
N HIS A 77 -44.03 -41.13 27.00
CA HIS A 77 -42.75 -41.82 27.12
C HIS A 77 -41.87 -41.64 25.85
N LYS A 78 -42.47 -41.63 24.66
CA LYS A 78 -41.78 -41.31 23.40
C LYS A 78 -41.27 -39.87 23.39
N LEU A 79 -42.05 -38.91 23.89
CA LEU A 79 -41.65 -37.51 24.01
C LEU A 79 -40.49 -37.33 24.99
N GLN A 80 -40.54 -38.01 26.15
CA GLN A 80 -39.49 -37.97 27.16
C GLN A 80 -38.16 -38.52 26.63
N ARG A 81 -38.20 -39.60 25.82
CA ARG A 81 -37.02 -40.14 25.13
C ARG A 81 -36.43 -39.16 24.11
N ARG A 82 -37.26 -38.48 23.31
CA ARG A 82 -36.80 -37.46 22.35
C ARG A 82 -36.13 -36.28 23.06
N LEU A 83 -36.67 -35.83 24.18
CA LEU A 83 -36.07 -34.76 24.98
C LEU A 83 -34.71 -35.18 25.58
N ALA A 84 -34.60 -36.41 26.07
CA ALA A 84 -33.31 -36.95 26.56
C ALA A 84 -32.26 -37.01 25.43
N GLN A 85 -32.64 -37.51 24.25
CA GLN A 85 -31.77 -37.54 23.07
C GLN A 85 -31.37 -36.14 22.61
N ASN A 86 -32.28 -35.17 22.62
CA ASN A 86 -31.97 -33.78 22.28
C ASN A 86 -31.00 -33.15 23.29
N ARG A 87 -31.18 -33.41 24.59
CA ARG A 87 -30.24 -32.99 25.65
C ARG A 87 -28.85 -33.57 25.42
N GLU A 88 -28.75 -34.85 25.10
CA GLU A 88 -27.47 -35.50 24.79
C GLU A 88 -26.85 -34.99 23.49
N ALA A 89 -27.65 -34.81 22.44
CA ALA A 89 -27.20 -34.24 21.16
C ALA A 89 -26.68 -32.80 21.33
N ALA A 90 -27.37 -31.98 22.13
CA ALA A 90 -26.94 -30.63 22.47
C ALA A 90 -25.62 -30.63 23.26
N ARG A 91 -25.45 -31.55 24.22
CA ARG A 91 -24.18 -31.72 24.96
C ARG A 91 -23.04 -32.11 24.02
N LYS A 92 -23.26 -33.10 23.14
CA LYS A 92 -22.26 -33.54 22.15
C LYS A 92 -21.91 -32.42 21.17
N SER A 93 -22.90 -31.64 20.71
CA SER A 93 -22.70 -30.47 19.85
C SER A 93 -21.86 -29.39 20.54
N ARG A 94 -22.21 -29.05 21.79
CA ARG A 94 -21.43 -28.10 22.60
C ARG A 94 -19.99 -28.56 22.79
N LEU A 95 -19.77 -29.85 23.05
CA LEU A 95 -18.42 -30.39 23.24
C LEU A 95 -17.60 -30.32 21.94
N LYS A 96 -18.19 -30.69 20.80
CA LYS A 96 -17.54 -30.56 19.48
C LYS A 96 -17.19 -29.10 19.15
N LYS A 97 -18.13 -28.18 19.36
CA LYS A 97 -17.89 -26.73 19.16
C LYS A 97 -16.78 -26.23 20.09
N LYS A 98 -16.76 -26.65 21.36
CA LYS A 98 -15.71 -26.28 22.30
C LYS A 98 -14.33 -26.79 21.85
N ALA A 99 -14.24 -28.04 21.40
CA ALA A 99 -12.99 -28.60 20.88
C ALA A 99 -12.51 -27.85 19.62
N TYR A 100 -13.42 -27.50 18.71
CA TYR A 100 -13.09 -26.70 17.53
C TYR A 100 -12.58 -25.30 17.88
N VAL A 101 -13.25 -24.61 18.82
CA VAL A 101 -12.78 -23.30 19.31
C VAL A 101 -11.40 -23.40 19.96
N GLN A 102 -11.13 -24.47 20.73
CA GLN A 102 -9.80 -24.70 21.29
C GLN A 102 -8.74 -24.93 20.20
N GLN A 103 -9.08 -25.68 19.15
CA GLN A 103 -8.19 -25.88 18.02
C GLN A 103 -7.90 -24.57 17.28
N LEU A 104 -8.90 -23.70 17.12
CA LEU A 104 -8.71 -22.37 16.54
C LEU A 104 -7.82 -21.48 17.42
N GLU A 105 -8.01 -21.49 18.75
CA GLU A 105 -7.17 -20.71 19.66
C GLU A 105 -5.72 -21.20 19.64
N LEU A 106 -5.51 -22.52 19.57
CA LEU A 106 -4.18 -23.10 19.40
C LEU A 106 -3.56 -22.67 18.06
N GLY A 107 -4.34 -22.68 16.97
CA GLY A 107 -3.91 -22.20 15.66
C GLY A 107 -3.50 -20.73 15.68
N ARG A 108 -4.29 -19.88 16.35
CA ARG A 108 -4.04 -18.45 16.53
C ARG A 108 -2.72 -18.19 17.26
N LEU A 109 -2.45 -18.93 18.34
CA LEU A 109 -1.19 -18.82 19.10
C LEU A 109 0.01 -19.28 18.27
N LYS A 110 -0.14 -20.35 17.48
CA LYS A 110 0.92 -20.83 16.60
C LYS A 110 1.25 -19.80 15.51
N LEU A 111 0.23 -19.17 14.93
CA LEU A 111 0.40 -18.12 13.93
C LEU A 111 1.14 -16.92 14.52
N ALA A 112 0.71 -16.42 15.68
CA ALA A 112 1.38 -15.31 16.36
C ALA A 112 2.87 -15.60 16.66
N LYS A 113 3.20 -16.86 16.99
CA LYS A 113 4.59 -17.27 17.17
C LYS A 113 5.39 -17.22 15.87
N LEU A 114 4.83 -17.76 14.78
CA LEU A 114 5.48 -17.76 13.47
C LEU A 114 5.67 -16.34 12.95
N GLU A 115 4.68 -15.46 13.12
CA GLU A 115 4.77 -14.04 12.78
C GLU A 115 5.92 -13.37 13.53
N HIS A 116 6.03 -13.61 14.84
CA HIS A 116 7.14 -13.10 15.64
C HIS A 116 8.50 -13.63 15.18
N GLU A 117 8.58 -14.90 14.78
CA GLU A 117 9.82 -15.53 14.30
C GLU A 117 10.24 -15.01 12.92
N ILE A 118 9.27 -14.78 12.02
CA ILE A 118 9.51 -14.11 10.72
C ILE A 118 10.01 -12.70 10.95
N GLU A 119 9.35 -11.92 11.82
CA GLU A 119 9.75 -10.54 12.11
C GLU A 119 11.16 -10.47 12.71
N LYS A 120 11.48 -11.38 13.65
CA LYS A 120 12.82 -11.49 14.21
C LYS A 120 13.86 -11.82 13.13
N THR A 121 13.56 -12.75 12.23
CA THR A 121 14.46 -13.13 11.13
C THR A 121 14.70 -11.94 10.20
N ARG A 122 13.65 -11.18 9.86
CA ARG A 122 13.76 -9.94 9.08
C ARG A 122 14.62 -8.89 9.76
N GLN A 123 14.44 -8.68 11.06
CA GLN A 123 15.25 -7.73 11.83
C GLN A 123 16.71 -8.17 11.90
N GLN A 124 16.96 -9.47 12.05
CA GLN A 124 18.30 -10.02 12.05
C GLN A 124 18.97 -9.89 10.67
N ASP A 125 18.26 -10.17 9.59
CA ASP A 125 18.75 -9.97 8.22
C ASP A 125 19.01 -8.48 7.93
N ALA A 126 18.13 -7.58 8.37
CA ALA A 126 18.34 -6.13 8.24
C ALA A 126 19.57 -5.65 9.03
N TYR A 127 19.80 -6.18 10.23
CA TYR A 127 20.98 -5.87 11.03
C TYR A 127 22.27 -6.43 10.40
N MET A 128 22.21 -7.66 9.87
CA MET A 128 23.35 -8.28 9.18
C MET A 128 23.65 -7.59 7.84
N ASP A 129 22.62 -7.18 7.08
CA ASP A 129 22.76 -6.39 5.86
C ASP A 129 23.37 -5.01 6.17
N LEU A 130 22.83 -4.29 7.16
CA LEU A 130 23.41 -3.02 7.61
C LEU A 130 24.85 -3.19 8.08
N SER A 131 25.13 -4.26 8.85
CA SER A 131 26.48 -4.58 9.31
C SER A 131 27.43 -4.87 8.15
N ASN A 132 27.01 -5.61 7.12
CA ASN A 132 27.83 -5.90 5.94
C ASN A 132 28.04 -4.64 5.07
N ARG A 133 27.02 -3.78 4.94
CA ARG A 133 27.10 -2.49 4.23
C ARG A 133 28.05 -1.53 4.94
N VAL A 134 27.97 -1.44 6.26
CA VAL A 134 28.88 -0.65 7.09
C VAL A 134 30.29 -1.25 7.07
N GLN A 135 30.44 -2.58 7.14
CA GLN A 135 31.73 -3.25 7.04
C GLN A 135 32.38 -3.04 5.66
N GLY A 136 31.61 -3.03 4.58
CA GLY A 136 32.08 -2.71 3.22
C GLY A 136 32.51 -1.26 3.07
N LEU A 137 31.80 -0.32 3.70
CA LEU A 137 32.17 1.09 3.76
C LEU A 137 33.38 1.38 4.68
N LEU A 138 33.58 0.58 5.73
CA LEU A 138 34.66 0.73 6.71
C LEU A 138 35.96 0.01 6.33
N LEU A 139 35.91 -1.12 5.61
CA LEU A 139 37.11 -1.85 5.16
C LEU A 139 37.57 -1.48 3.74
N GLY A 140 36.72 -0.91 2.91
CA GLY A 140 37.14 -0.28 1.66
C GLY A 140 37.70 1.10 1.96
N ASN A 141 38.95 1.37 1.56
CA ASN A 141 39.41 2.76 1.42
C ASN A 141 38.27 3.58 0.80
N ILE A 142 37.92 4.71 1.41
CA ILE A 142 36.85 5.63 0.96
C ILE A 142 37.27 6.25 -0.37
N ASN A 143 37.33 5.42 -1.41
CA ASN A 143 37.52 5.81 -2.79
C ASN A 143 36.11 6.07 -3.32
N SER A 144 35.92 7.16 -4.06
CA SER A 144 34.67 7.49 -4.77
C SER A 144 34.08 6.29 -5.49
N ASP A 145 34.94 5.44 -6.04
CA ASP A 145 34.57 4.29 -6.83
C ASP A 145 33.89 3.20 -5.98
N GLY A 146 34.31 3.04 -4.72
CA GLY A 146 33.68 2.10 -3.79
C GLY A 146 32.26 2.53 -3.41
N VAL A 147 32.05 3.83 -3.20
CA VAL A 147 30.71 4.37 -2.87
C VAL A 147 29.79 4.33 -4.09
N VAL A 148 30.30 4.66 -5.28
CA VAL A 148 29.51 4.56 -6.53
C VAL A 148 29.09 3.11 -6.78
N ASN A 149 30.01 2.15 -6.61
CA ASN A 149 29.71 0.72 -6.75
C ASN A 149 28.66 0.22 -5.73
N HIS A 150 28.65 0.79 -4.52
CA HIS A 150 27.62 0.47 -3.53
C HIS A 150 26.22 0.91 -3.99
N TYR A 151 26.12 2.10 -4.60
CA TYR A 151 24.87 2.54 -5.19
C TYR A 151 24.47 1.73 -6.43
N ASP A 152 25.44 1.26 -7.24
CA ASP A 152 25.17 0.32 -8.34
C ASP A 152 24.46 -0.94 -7.83
N GLU A 153 24.99 -1.55 -6.77
CA GLU A 153 24.40 -2.73 -6.16
C GLU A 153 23.02 -2.45 -5.55
N LEU A 154 22.86 -1.32 -4.86
CA LEU A 154 21.57 -0.90 -4.31
C LEU A 154 20.49 -0.75 -5.38
N PHE A 155 20.78 -0.03 -6.47
CA PHE A 155 19.80 0.17 -7.53
C PHE A 155 19.51 -1.12 -8.31
N ARG A 156 20.51 -2.01 -8.46
CA ARG A 156 20.28 -3.36 -9.03
C ARG A 156 19.32 -4.18 -8.18
N MET A 157 19.56 -4.28 -6.88
CA MET A 157 18.67 -5.00 -5.97
C MET A 157 17.27 -4.39 -5.94
N LYS A 158 17.17 -3.06 -6.01
CA LYS A 158 15.89 -2.36 -6.06
C LYS A 158 15.12 -2.65 -7.35
N ALA A 159 15.79 -2.74 -8.49
CA ALA A 159 15.17 -3.14 -9.76
C ALA A 159 14.67 -4.60 -9.70
N ASP A 160 15.44 -5.51 -9.10
CA ASP A 160 15.00 -6.89 -8.92
C ASP A 160 13.82 -7.00 -7.95
N ALA A 161 13.78 -6.19 -6.88
CA ALA A 161 12.64 -6.11 -5.98
C ALA A 161 11.39 -5.51 -6.67
N ALA A 162 11.55 -4.53 -7.56
CA ALA A 162 10.45 -3.91 -8.29
C ALA A 162 9.73 -4.91 -9.21
N LYS A 163 10.47 -5.82 -9.85
CA LYS A 163 9.90 -6.92 -10.66
C LYS A 163 9.04 -7.88 -9.85
N VAL A 164 9.36 -8.06 -8.57
CA VAL A 164 8.60 -8.92 -7.67
C VAL A 164 7.38 -8.19 -7.15
N ASP A 165 7.56 -6.94 -6.68
CA ASP A 165 6.49 -6.14 -6.11
C ASP A 165 6.82 -4.63 -6.09
N ALA A 166 6.53 -3.96 -7.22
CA ALA A 166 6.65 -2.51 -7.37
C ALA A 166 5.79 -1.73 -6.37
N PHE A 167 4.62 -2.27 -5.99
CA PHE A 167 3.68 -1.60 -5.10
C PHE A 167 4.23 -1.53 -3.67
N ASN A 168 4.73 -2.66 -3.13
CA ASN A 168 5.35 -2.68 -1.81
C ASN A 168 6.64 -1.85 -1.75
N LEU A 169 7.33 -1.65 -2.86
CA LEU A 169 8.50 -0.76 -2.91
C LEU A 169 8.12 0.72 -2.72
N LEU A 170 6.95 1.11 -3.24
CA LEU A 170 6.41 2.48 -3.14
C LEU A 170 5.66 2.74 -1.83
N PHE A 171 4.80 1.80 -1.44
CA PHE A 171 3.78 1.99 -0.40
C PHE A 171 3.94 1.03 0.78
N GLY A 172 5.00 0.22 0.78
CA GLY A 172 5.21 -0.79 1.82
C GLY A 172 5.37 -0.17 3.21
N SER A 173 5.00 -0.97 4.21
CA SER A 173 5.03 -0.61 5.64
C SER A 173 6.44 -0.38 6.20
N TRP A 174 7.48 -0.71 5.43
CA TRP A 174 8.89 -0.54 5.82
C TRP A 174 9.34 0.92 5.89
N LYS A 175 8.52 1.87 5.40
CA LYS A 175 8.76 3.30 5.57
C LYS A 175 7.82 3.95 6.55
N SER A 176 8.40 4.80 7.39
CA SER A 176 7.62 5.66 8.27
C SER A 176 6.74 6.62 7.45
N PRO A 177 5.60 7.07 8.00
CA PRO A 177 4.75 8.07 7.36
C PRO A 177 5.51 9.36 7.02
N VAL A 178 6.46 9.77 7.86
CA VAL A 178 7.26 10.98 7.62
C VAL A 178 8.20 10.84 6.44
N GLU A 179 8.83 9.68 6.25
CA GLU A 179 9.70 9.42 5.09
C GLU A 179 8.93 9.40 3.77
N ARG A 180 7.66 8.94 3.79
CA ARG A 180 6.80 8.91 2.60
C ARG A 180 6.50 10.29 2.06
N LEU A 181 6.42 11.32 2.91
CA LEU A 181 6.15 12.70 2.48
C LEU A 181 7.27 13.28 1.61
N PHE A 182 8.50 12.81 1.76
CA PHE A 182 9.66 13.28 1.01
C PHE A 182 10.01 12.38 -0.18
N GLN A 183 9.17 11.38 -0.46
CA GLN A 183 9.47 10.37 -1.45
C GLN A 183 8.86 10.72 -2.82
N TRP A 184 9.68 10.61 -3.85
CA TRP A 184 9.31 10.74 -5.25
C TRP A 184 9.67 9.44 -5.96
N LEU A 185 8.73 8.70 -6.54
CA LEU A 185 8.98 7.43 -7.24
C LEU A 185 9.94 6.48 -6.49
N GLY A 186 9.63 6.20 -5.22
CA GLY A 186 10.37 5.24 -4.42
C GLY A 186 11.75 5.70 -3.93
N GLY A 187 12.08 6.99 -4.01
CA GLY A 187 13.32 7.55 -3.45
C GLY A 187 13.34 9.07 -3.39
N PHE A 188 14.52 9.66 -3.22
CA PHE A 188 14.70 11.11 -3.24
C PHE A 188 14.57 11.70 -4.65
N ARG A 189 14.32 13.01 -4.77
CA ARG A 189 14.47 13.77 -6.02
C ARG A 189 15.93 14.19 -6.21
N PRO A 190 16.63 13.74 -7.26
CA PRO A 190 18.03 14.11 -7.50
C PRO A 190 18.29 15.62 -7.53
N SER A 191 17.39 16.41 -8.12
CA SER A 191 17.53 17.86 -8.22
C SER A 191 17.50 18.55 -6.85
N GLU A 192 16.68 18.06 -5.92
CA GLU A 192 16.59 18.54 -4.54
C GLU A 192 17.84 18.15 -3.73
N ILE A 193 18.33 16.92 -3.89
CA ILE A 193 19.60 16.51 -3.24
C ILE A 193 20.76 17.37 -3.73
N LEU A 194 20.85 17.64 -5.04
CA LEU A 194 21.86 18.54 -5.56
C LEU A 194 21.70 19.96 -4.99
N TYR A 195 20.47 20.45 -4.84
CA TYR A 195 20.22 21.77 -4.24
C TYR A 195 20.71 21.84 -2.78
N ILE A 196 20.41 20.82 -1.98
CA ILE A 196 20.78 20.76 -0.55
C ILE A 196 22.29 20.58 -0.38
N LEU A 197 22.93 19.76 -1.20
CA LEU A 197 24.36 19.46 -1.08
C LEU A 197 25.26 20.55 -1.67
N MET A 198 24.76 21.39 -2.57
CA MET A 198 25.57 22.43 -3.24
C MET A 198 26.41 23.29 -2.28
N PRO A 199 25.87 23.83 -1.17
CA PRO A 199 26.64 24.59 -0.19
C PRO A 199 27.72 23.79 0.55
N GLN A 200 27.57 22.46 0.62
CA GLN A 200 28.48 21.58 1.38
C GLN A 200 29.79 21.26 0.63
N PHE A 201 29.85 21.57 -0.66
CA PHE A 201 31.00 21.25 -1.51
C PHE A 201 32.10 22.32 -1.52
N GLU A 202 31.98 23.39 -0.73
CA GLU A 202 32.93 24.51 -0.79
C GLU A 202 34.37 24.13 -0.38
N PRO A 203 35.39 24.68 -1.09
CA PRO A 203 35.30 25.63 -2.21
C PRO A 203 35.06 24.93 -3.56
N LEU A 204 34.05 25.37 -4.33
CA LEU A 204 33.78 24.94 -5.71
C LEU A 204 34.38 25.93 -6.71
N THR A 205 34.87 25.45 -7.85
CA THR A 205 35.27 26.34 -8.96
C THR A 205 34.06 26.84 -9.75
N ASP A 206 34.17 27.98 -10.44
CA ASP A 206 33.10 28.52 -11.28
C ASP A 206 32.61 27.50 -12.32
N THR A 207 33.54 26.73 -12.90
CA THR A 207 33.21 25.64 -13.84
C THR A 207 32.42 24.53 -13.17
N GLN A 208 32.77 24.14 -11.96
CA GLN A 208 32.01 23.12 -11.20
C GLN A 208 30.61 23.63 -10.86
N ILE A 209 30.48 24.89 -10.45
CA ILE A 209 29.18 25.51 -10.13
C ILE A 209 28.26 25.50 -11.35
N VAL A 210 28.76 25.91 -12.53
CA VAL A 210 27.99 25.90 -13.78
C VAL A 210 27.59 24.48 -14.17
N ASN A 211 28.50 23.51 -14.08
CA ASN A 211 28.24 22.12 -14.44
C ASN A 211 27.22 21.46 -13.48
N LEU A 212 27.32 21.70 -12.17
CA LEU A 212 26.35 21.20 -11.19
C LEU A 212 24.98 21.85 -11.37
N SER A 213 24.94 23.16 -11.66
CA SER A 213 23.69 23.87 -11.95
C SER A 213 23.00 23.32 -13.20
N LYS A 214 23.78 23.03 -14.25
CA LYS A 214 23.29 22.36 -15.46
C LYS A 214 22.78 20.95 -15.16
N LEU A 215 23.55 20.15 -14.42
CA LEU A 215 23.15 18.81 -14.01
C LEU A 215 21.83 18.84 -13.23
N ARG A 216 21.69 19.75 -12.27
CA ARG A 216 20.46 19.95 -11.48
C ARG A 216 19.27 20.29 -12.37
N HIS A 217 19.47 21.18 -13.33
CA HIS A 217 18.41 21.55 -14.28
C HIS A 217 17.98 20.37 -15.16
N THR A 218 18.93 19.59 -15.68
CA THR A 218 18.62 18.36 -16.45
C THR A 218 17.89 17.33 -15.59
N CYS A 219 18.27 17.16 -14.33
CA CYS A 219 17.54 16.29 -13.40
C CYS A 219 16.10 16.76 -13.22
N ARG A 220 15.89 18.06 -12.98
CA ARG A 220 14.55 18.64 -12.82
C ARG A 220 13.66 18.36 -14.03
N GLN A 221 14.19 18.56 -15.24
CA GLN A 221 13.43 18.31 -16.46
C GLN A 221 13.02 16.84 -16.61
N ALA A 222 13.94 15.91 -16.33
CA ALA A 222 13.63 14.48 -16.36
C ALA A 222 12.64 14.08 -15.25
N GLU A 223 12.76 14.66 -14.06
CA GLU A 223 11.83 14.47 -12.94
C GLU A 223 10.43 14.93 -13.29
N ASP A 224 10.28 16.09 -13.92
CA ASP A 224 8.99 16.63 -14.33
C ASP A 224 8.36 15.77 -15.43
N ALA A 225 9.15 15.29 -16.39
CA ALA A 225 8.67 14.37 -17.44
C ALA A 225 8.19 13.02 -16.86
N LEU A 226 8.93 12.45 -15.91
CA LEU A 226 8.53 11.21 -15.21
C LEU A 226 7.28 11.43 -14.35
N THR A 227 7.18 12.56 -13.67
CA THR A 227 6.00 12.92 -12.86
C THR A 227 4.75 13.03 -13.74
N GLN A 228 4.84 13.72 -14.87
CA GLN A 228 3.73 13.79 -15.83
C GLN A 228 3.36 12.41 -16.40
N GLY A 229 4.37 11.56 -16.65
CA GLY A 229 4.17 10.18 -17.10
C GLY A 229 3.36 9.34 -16.10
N ILE A 230 3.70 9.40 -14.81
CA ILE A 230 2.96 8.66 -13.78
C ILE A 230 1.56 9.23 -13.54
N ASP A 231 1.38 10.56 -13.62
CA ASP A 231 0.05 11.19 -13.51
C ASP A 231 -0.88 10.72 -14.63
N LYS A 232 -0.34 10.61 -15.86
CA LYS A 232 -1.07 10.05 -17.01
C LYS A 232 -1.39 8.57 -16.81
N LEU A 233 -0.47 7.77 -16.30
CA LEU A 233 -0.70 6.36 -15.98
C LEU A 233 -1.85 6.21 -14.98
N HIS A 234 -1.82 6.98 -13.88
CA HIS A 234 -2.90 6.99 -12.89
C HIS A 234 -4.25 7.38 -13.50
N GLN A 235 -4.27 8.38 -14.40
CA GLN A 235 -5.47 8.79 -15.10
C GLN A 235 -6.02 7.66 -15.98
N THR A 236 -5.16 6.98 -16.75
CA THR A 236 -5.56 5.85 -17.61
C THR A 236 -6.12 4.68 -16.80
N LEU A 237 -5.49 4.32 -15.68
CA LEU A 237 -5.98 3.26 -14.79
C LEU A 237 -7.32 3.62 -14.15
N SER A 238 -7.49 4.88 -13.74
CA SER A 238 -8.76 5.37 -13.17
C SER A 238 -9.90 5.31 -14.19
N GLN A 239 -9.61 5.66 -15.45
CA GLN A 239 -10.58 5.57 -16.56
C GLN A 239 -10.97 4.12 -16.84
N SER A 240 -10.00 3.19 -16.84
CA SER A 240 -10.27 1.76 -17.01
C SER A 240 -11.18 1.21 -15.91
N LEU A 241 -10.95 1.61 -14.65
CA LEU A 241 -11.80 1.24 -13.51
C LEU A 241 -13.24 1.76 -13.65
N ALA A 242 -13.42 2.98 -14.17
CA ALA A 242 -14.73 3.57 -14.35
C ALA A 242 -15.60 2.78 -15.35
N VAL A 243 -15.01 2.28 -16.44
CA VAL A 243 -15.70 1.50 -17.48
C VAL A 243 -16.29 0.19 -16.93
N ILE A 244 -15.56 -0.47 -16.03
CA ILE A 244 -15.98 -1.74 -15.41
C ILE A 244 -17.20 -1.57 -14.50
N ASN A 245 -17.34 -0.42 -13.85
CA ASN A 245 -18.45 -0.15 -12.94
C ASN A 245 -19.76 0.20 -13.67
N THR A 246 -19.69 0.51 -14.98
CA THR A 246 -20.85 0.94 -15.79
C THR A 246 -21.47 -0.14 -16.66
N GLU A 247 -20.74 -1.21 -17.03
CA GLU A 247 -21.28 -2.27 -17.87
C GLU A 247 -21.77 -3.45 -16.99
N GLU A 248 -23.09 -3.69 -16.99
CA GLU A 248 -23.71 -4.87 -16.37
C GLU A 248 -23.21 -6.16 -17.06
N GLY A 249 -22.07 -6.65 -16.61
CA GLY A 249 -21.36 -7.79 -17.21
C GLY A 249 -19.86 -7.52 -17.35
N GLY A 250 -19.22 -7.06 -16.28
CA GLY A 250 -17.83 -6.62 -16.29
C GLY A 250 -16.88 -7.65 -16.89
N ASN A 251 -16.18 -7.24 -17.95
CA ASN A 251 -15.14 -8.06 -18.57
C ASN A 251 -13.90 -8.04 -17.68
N TYR A 252 -13.91 -8.89 -16.64
CA TYR A 252 -12.80 -9.08 -15.69
C TYR A 252 -11.45 -9.28 -16.40
N ASP A 253 -11.47 -9.90 -17.58
CA ASP A 253 -10.30 -10.09 -18.44
C ASP A 253 -9.68 -8.76 -18.88
N THR A 254 -10.49 -7.79 -19.31
CA THR A 254 -10.01 -6.44 -19.67
C THR A 254 -9.47 -5.69 -18.45
N TYR A 255 -10.13 -5.82 -17.29
CA TYR A 255 -9.63 -5.23 -16.04
C TYR A 255 -8.26 -5.78 -15.65
N MET A 256 -8.15 -7.12 -15.67
CA MET A 256 -6.94 -7.81 -15.27
C MET A 256 -5.79 -7.46 -16.22
N SER A 257 -6.05 -7.39 -17.53
CA SER A 257 -5.07 -6.94 -18.53
C SER A 257 -4.60 -5.51 -18.26
N ALA A 258 -5.51 -4.56 -18.04
CA ALA A 258 -5.17 -3.17 -17.78
C ALA A 258 -4.42 -2.98 -16.45
N THR A 259 -4.77 -3.79 -15.43
CA THR A 259 -4.09 -3.77 -14.13
C THR A 259 -2.67 -4.31 -14.24
N ILE A 260 -2.46 -5.41 -14.98
CA ILE A 260 -1.12 -5.97 -15.22
C ILE A 260 -0.26 -4.98 -16.01
N GLU A 261 -0.78 -4.41 -17.10
CA GLU A 261 -0.08 -3.38 -17.86
C GLU A 261 0.27 -2.15 -17.00
N GLY A 262 -0.63 -1.77 -16.09
CA GLY A 262 -0.39 -0.71 -15.11
C GLY A 262 0.76 -1.01 -14.15
N LEU A 263 0.84 -2.25 -13.65
CA LEU A 263 1.93 -2.70 -12.77
C LEU A 263 3.27 -2.74 -13.51
N GLU A 264 3.31 -3.24 -14.74
CA GLU A 264 4.51 -3.23 -15.59
C GLU A 264 4.96 -1.80 -15.92
N ALA A 265 4.03 -0.90 -16.23
CA ALA A 265 4.34 0.51 -16.43
C ALA A 265 4.90 1.16 -15.16
N LEU A 266 4.34 0.84 -13.99
CA LEU A 266 4.81 1.33 -12.70
C LEU A 266 6.23 0.85 -12.38
N GLU A 267 6.52 -0.44 -12.60
CA GLU A 267 7.88 -0.99 -12.50
C GLU A 267 8.86 -0.20 -13.38
N ASN A 268 8.49 0.05 -14.64
CA ASN A 268 9.31 0.80 -15.57
C ASN A 268 9.57 2.24 -15.11
N PHE A 269 8.58 2.92 -14.54
CA PHE A 269 8.78 4.28 -13.99
C PHE A 269 9.71 4.27 -12.77
N LEU A 270 9.62 3.26 -11.90
CA LEU A 270 10.52 3.10 -10.76
C LEU A 270 11.97 2.91 -11.22
N ASN A 271 12.16 2.01 -12.19
CA ASN A 271 13.47 1.74 -12.77
C ASN A 271 14.05 2.99 -13.46
N GLN A 272 13.24 3.77 -14.17
CA GLN A 272 13.67 5.03 -14.78
C GLN A 272 14.07 6.09 -13.73
N ALA A 273 13.29 6.21 -12.64
CA ALA A 273 13.61 7.14 -11.56
C ALA A 273 14.92 6.76 -10.85
N ASP A 274 15.15 5.47 -10.61
CA ASP A 274 16.40 4.97 -10.04
C ASP A 274 17.58 5.11 -10.99
N HIS A 275 17.37 4.89 -12.29
CA HIS A 275 18.38 5.16 -13.29
C HIS A 275 18.79 6.64 -13.29
N LEU A 276 17.81 7.56 -13.18
CA LEU A 276 18.08 8.98 -13.07
C LEU A 276 18.93 9.29 -11.82
N ARG A 277 18.55 8.78 -10.64
CA ARG A 277 19.33 8.96 -9.40
C ARG A 277 20.77 8.48 -9.57
N HIS A 278 20.92 7.28 -10.11
CA HIS A 278 22.21 6.65 -10.31
C HIS A 278 23.09 7.49 -11.26
N ARG A 279 22.55 7.88 -12.42
CA ARG A 279 23.23 8.74 -13.38
C ARG A 279 23.62 10.08 -12.77
N THR A 280 22.77 10.68 -11.95
CA THR A 280 23.07 11.94 -11.27
C THR A 280 24.24 11.80 -10.31
N LEU A 281 24.27 10.74 -9.50
CA LEU A 281 25.39 10.47 -8.59
C LEU A 281 26.70 10.28 -9.35
N GLN A 282 26.69 9.52 -10.45
CA GLN A 282 27.86 9.32 -11.32
C GLN A 282 28.34 10.62 -11.98
N GLN A 283 27.43 11.47 -12.44
CA GLN A 283 27.82 12.75 -13.06
C GLN A 283 28.32 13.75 -12.02
N MET A 284 27.71 13.76 -10.84
CA MET A 284 28.15 14.60 -9.72
C MET A 284 29.58 14.24 -9.30
N SER A 285 29.90 12.95 -9.14
CA SER A 285 31.26 12.51 -8.79
C SER A 285 32.31 12.80 -9.87
N ARG A 286 31.92 12.91 -11.14
CA ARG A 286 32.80 13.34 -12.24
C ARG A 286 33.06 14.84 -12.26
N ILE A 287 32.11 15.66 -11.79
CA ILE A 287 32.26 17.12 -11.72
C ILE A 287 33.06 17.51 -10.48
N LEU A 288 32.85 16.81 -9.36
CA LEU A 288 33.50 17.07 -8.08
C LEU A 288 34.87 16.40 -7.99
N THR A 289 35.76 16.96 -7.18
CA THR A 289 37.00 16.29 -6.77
C THR A 289 36.70 15.21 -5.72
N MET A 290 37.61 14.25 -5.56
CA MET A 290 37.48 13.17 -4.56
C MET A 290 37.09 13.66 -3.16
N PRO A 291 37.73 14.71 -2.59
CA PRO A 291 37.38 15.18 -1.25
C PRO A 291 36.01 15.87 -1.20
N GLN A 292 35.60 16.56 -2.27
CA GLN A 292 34.28 17.19 -2.36
C GLN A 292 33.17 16.14 -2.48
N ALA A 293 33.38 15.12 -3.33
CA ALA A 293 32.45 14.01 -3.48
C ALA A 293 32.30 13.22 -2.17
N ALA A 294 33.42 12.91 -1.50
CA ALA A 294 33.39 12.25 -0.20
C ALA A 294 32.62 13.06 0.85
N LYS A 295 32.78 14.40 0.88
CA LYS A 295 32.04 15.26 1.81
C LYS A 295 30.53 15.23 1.58
N GLY A 296 30.06 15.36 0.33
CA GLY A 296 28.61 15.34 0.08
C GLY A 296 27.97 13.96 0.14
N LEU A 297 28.77 12.88 0.12
CA LEU A 297 28.26 11.51 0.33
C LEU A 297 28.18 11.15 1.82
N LEU A 298 28.87 11.90 2.70
CA LEU A 298 28.85 11.72 4.17
C LEU A 298 27.89 12.69 4.88
N ALA A 299 27.35 13.69 4.18
CA ALA A 299 26.43 14.71 4.69
C ALA A 299 24.98 14.24 4.62
#